data_AF-A0A2A2HBW1-F1
#
_entry.id   AF-A0A2A2HBW1-F1
#
_cell.length_a   1.000
_cell.length_b   1.000
_cell.length_c   1.000
_cell.angle_alpha   90.00
_cell.angle_beta   90.00
_cell.angle_gamma   90.00
#
_symmetry.space_group_name_H-M   'P 1'
#
loop_
_entity.id
_entity.type
_entity.pdbx_description
1 polymer ?
#
loop_
_entity_poly.entity_id
_entity_poly.type
_entity_poly.pdbx_seq_one_letter_code
_entity_poly.pdbx_strand_id
1 'polypeptide(L)'
;MKQCMDSDNLHRRLRKIEGQVAAIDRMIEEDIPCEDILMQVNAAKSALTKVSSIILEGHMNHCVKDAIDKGDSSEAIKDLSKIIDYYSRI
;
A
#
# COMPACT_ATOMS: atom_id res chain seq x y z
N MET A 1 1.30 -14.33 2.37
CA MET A 1 0.98 -13.07 3.10
C MET A 1 1.21 -13.18 4.60
N LYS A 2 0.46 -14.01 5.36
CA LYS A 2 0.67 -14.10 6.82
C LYS A 2 2.06 -14.58 7.25
N GLN A 3 2.71 -15.41 6.43
CA GLN A 3 4.11 -15.83 6.63
C GLN A 3 5.13 -14.80 6.11
N CYS A 4 4.70 -13.78 5.36
CA CYS A 4 5.59 -12.88 4.62
C CYS A 4 5.71 -11.48 5.26
N MET A 5 4.77 -11.08 6.11
CA MET A 5 4.66 -9.72 6.67
C MET A 5 3.70 -9.67 7.86
N ASP A 6 3.87 -8.66 8.71
CA ASP A 6 3.03 -8.39 9.89
C ASP A 6 1.60 -7.98 9.46
N SER A 7 0.72 -8.97 9.39
CA SER A 7 -0.67 -8.81 8.96
C SER A 7 -1.48 -7.92 9.92
N ASP A 8 -1.18 -7.95 11.23
CA ASP A 8 -1.91 -7.17 12.22
C ASP A 8 -1.56 -5.67 12.10
N ASN A 9 -0.29 -5.37 11.82
CA ASN A 9 0.13 -4.01 11.50
C ASN A 9 -0.56 -3.46 10.25
N LEU A 10 -0.65 -4.26 9.19
CA LEU A 10 -1.34 -3.89 7.95
C LEU A 10 -2.83 -3.64 8.18
N HIS A 11 -3.53 -4.55 8.88
CA HIS A 11 -4.93 -4.36 9.22
C HIS A 11 -5.15 -3.10 10.07
N ARG A 12 -4.26 -2.80 11.03
CA ARG A 12 -4.33 -1.58 11.83
C ARG A 12 -4.19 -0.33 10.97
N ARG A 13 -3.30 -0.34 9.98
CA ARG A 13 -3.12 0.80 9.04
C ARG A 13 -4.33 0.97 8.12
N LEU A 14 -4.82 -0.14 7.56
CA LEU A 14 -5.99 -0.13 6.68
C LEU A 14 -7.24 0.37 7.40
N ARG A 15 -7.49 -0.05 8.64
CA ARG A 15 -8.61 0.47 9.46
C ARG A 15 -8.52 1.98 9.70
N LYS A 16 -7.31 2.53 9.85
CA LYS A 16 -7.13 4.00 9.96
C LYS A 16 -7.48 4.69 8.65
N ILE A 17 -7.05 4.13 7.52
CA ILE A 17 -7.34 4.68 6.19
C ILE A 17 -8.84 4.63 5.90
N GLU A 18 -9.51 3.53 6.26
CA GLU A 18 -10.97 3.41 6.17
C GLU A 18 -11.66 4.55 6.94
N GLY A 19 -11.21 4.85 8.16
CA GLY A 19 -11.68 5.99 8.93
C GLY A 19 -11.42 7.35 8.27
N GLN A 20 -10.27 7.53 7.59
CA GLN A 20 -9.97 8.74 6.82
C GLN A 20 -10.90 8.90 5.62
N VAL A 21 -11.14 7.82 4.87
CA VAL A 21 -12.05 7.83 3.71
C VAL A 21 -13.48 8.14 4.15
N ALA A 22 -13.95 7.51 5.24
CA ALA A 22 -15.27 7.81 5.81
C ALA A 22 -15.37 9.24 6.34
N ALA A 23 -14.28 9.83 6.82
CA ALA A 23 -14.26 11.24 7.24
C ALA A 23 -14.36 12.19 6.04
N ILE A 24 -13.65 11.91 4.95
CA ILE A 24 -13.73 12.68 3.70
C ILE A 24 -15.17 12.70 3.16
N ASP A 25 -15.85 11.56 3.19
CA ASP A 25 -17.25 11.44 2.76
C ASP A 25 -18.17 12.36 3.59
N ARG A 26 -18.04 12.33 4.92
CA ARG A 26 -18.78 13.25 5.80
C ARG A 26 -18.45 14.73 5.56
N MET A 27 -17.19 15.06 5.28
CA MET A 27 -16.81 16.44 4.97
C MET A 27 -17.53 16.98 3.73
N ILE A 28 -17.85 16.12 2.77
CA ILE A 28 -18.65 16.50 1.59
C ILE A 28 -20.10 16.76 1.99
N GLU A 29 -20.69 15.91 2.85
CA GLU A 29 -22.05 16.10 3.36
C GLU A 29 -22.18 17.39 4.21
N GLU A 30 -21.12 17.72 4.94
CA GLU A 30 -21.04 18.88 5.84
C GLU A 30 -20.64 20.19 5.14
N ASP A 31 -20.49 20.19 3.81
CA ASP A 31 -20.08 21.35 2.99
C ASP A 31 -18.78 22.02 3.47
N ILE A 32 -17.81 21.18 3.88
CA ILE A 32 -16.48 21.63 4.32
C ILE A 32 -15.70 22.20 3.13
N PRO A 33 -14.87 23.25 3.32
CA PRO A 33 -14.09 23.85 2.23
C PRO A 33 -13.27 22.84 1.42
N CYS A 34 -13.26 23.04 0.11
CA CYS A 34 -12.60 22.14 -0.86
C CYS A 34 -11.12 21.91 -0.54
N GLU A 35 -10.41 22.95 -0.09
CA GLU A 35 -9.01 22.89 0.31
C GLU A 35 -8.76 21.88 1.45
N ASP A 36 -9.65 21.84 2.45
CA ASP A 36 -9.54 20.92 3.59
C ASP A 36 -9.83 19.48 3.16
N ILE A 37 -10.83 19.29 2.29
CA ILE A 37 -11.13 17.98 1.70
C ILE A 37 -9.92 17.48 0.91
N LEU A 38 -9.31 18.33 0.07
CA LEU A 38 -8.11 17.98 -0.70
C LEU A 38 -6.93 17.63 0.21
N MET A 39 -6.76 18.31 1.34
CA MET A 39 -5.76 17.95 2.34
C MET A 39 -6.00 16.55 2.93
N GLN A 40 -7.25 16.21 3.27
CA GLN A 40 -7.57 14.89 3.81
C GLN A 40 -7.43 13.78 2.76
N VAL A 41 -7.82 14.03 1.52
CA VAL A 41 -7.60 13.10 0.40
C VAL A 41 -6.11 12.81 0.22
N ASN A 42 -5.25 13.83 0.26
CA ASN A 42 -3.81 13.64 0.16
C ASN A 42 -3.22 12.89 1.37
N ALA A 43 -3.78 13.09 2.57
CA ALA A 43 -3.40 12.34 3.76
C ALA A 43 -3.76 10.84 3.63
N ALA A 44 -4.96 10.53 3.14
CA ALA A 44 -5.40 9.16 2.87
C ALA A 44 -4.56 8.50 1.76
N LYS A 45 -4.27 9.22 0.67
CA LYS A 45 -3.37 8.77 -0.41
C LYS A 45 -1.98 8.43 0.14
N SER A 46 -1.41 9.32 0.95
CA SER A 46 -0.08 9.10 1.55
C SER A 46 -0.04 7.87 2.47
N ALA A 47 -1.10 7.66 3.25
CA ALA A 47 -1.24 6.49 4.10
C ALA A 47 -1.35 5.19 3.28
N LEU A 48 -2.11 5.20 2.19
CA LEU A 48 -2.18 4.08 1.23
C LEU A 48 -0.83 3.79 0.58
N THR A 49 -0.11 4.81 0.14
CA THR A 49 1.25 4.66 -0.41
C THR A 49 2.16 3.99 0.62
N LYS A 50 2.07 4.36 1.90
CA LYS A 50 2.88 3.72 2.94
C LYS A 50 2.52 2.24 3.15
N VAL A 51 1.24 1.89 3.11
CA VAL A 51 0.80 0.49 3.18
C VAL A 51 1.34 -0.29 1.99
N SER A 52 1.22 0.29 0.79
CA SER A 52 1.76 -0.28 -0.44
C SER A 52 3.25 -0.60 -0.31
N SER A 53 4.07 0.36 0.15
CA SER A 53 5.52 0.15 0.35
C SER A 53 5.83 -0.98 1.34
N ILE A 54 5.05 -1.11 2.43
CA ILE A 54 5.26 -2.19 3.43
C ILE A 54 4.99 -3.56 2.80
N ILE A 55 3.94 -3.66 1.97
CA ILE A 55 3.60 -4.90 1.27
C ILE A 55 4.71 -5.26 0.28
N LEU A 56 5.19 -4.28 -0.50
CA LEU A 56 6.30 -4.49 -1.43
C LEU A 56 7.57 -4.96 -0.71
N GLU A 57 7.96 -4.28 0.37
CA GLU A 57 9.13 -4.65 1.15
C GLU A 57 9.04 -6.08 1.69
N GLY A 58 7.90 -6.49 2.25
CA GLY A 58 7.70 -7.86 2.71
C GLY A 58 7.68 -8.89 1.57
N HIS A 59 7.18 -8.53 0.39
CA HIS A 59 7.25 -9.40 -0.79
C HIS A 59 8.70 -9.60 -1.27
N MET A 60 9.50 -8.52 -1.31
CA MET A 60 10.92 -8.59 -1.68
C MET A 60 11.74 -9.42 -0.69
N ASN A 61 11.54 -9.21 0.60
CA ASN A 61 12.33 -9.86 1.65
C ASN A 61 12.05 -11.36 1.83
N HIS A 62 10.92 -11.84 1.30
CA HIS A 62 10.50 -13.23 1.47
C HIS A 62 10.32 -13.94 0.13
N CYS A 63 9.31 -13.56 -0.66
CA CYS A 63 8.96 -14.31 -1.86
C CYS A 63 10.05 -14.22 -2.95
N VAL A 64 10.58 -13.01 -3.19
CA VAL A 64 11.63 -12.79 -4.18
C VAL A 64 12.94 -13.43 -3.72
N LYS A 65 13.31 -13.23 -2.43
CA LYS A 65 14.50 -13.82 -1.85
C LYS A 65 14.47 -15.36 -1.89
N ASP A 66 13.37 -15.98 -1.44
CA ASP A 66 13.21 -17.43 -1.45
C ASP A 66 13.29 -18.03 -2.87
N ALA A 67 12.75 -17.32 -3.87
CA ALA A 67 12.82 -17.75 -5.26
C ALA A 67 14.27 -17.68 -5.80
N ILE A 68 15.02 -16.64 -5.45
CA ILE A 68 16.45 -16.55 -5.78
C ILE A 68 17.23 -17.70 -5.13
N ASP A 69 17.00 -17.96 -3.84
CA ASP A 69 17.68 -19.02 -3.09
C ASP A 69 17.39 -20.43 -3.64
N LYS A 70 16.22 -20.63 -4.28
CA LYS A 70 15.80 -21.89 -4.93
C LYS A 70 16.27 -22.03 -6.38
N GLY A 71 16.91 -21.01 -6.95
CA GLY A 71 17.36 -21.01 -8.35
C GLY A 71 16.33 -20.54 -9.38
N ASP A 72 15.16 -20.05 -8.93
CA ASP A 72 14.06 -19.55 -9.77
C ASP A 72 14.20 -18.04 -10.06
N SER A 73 15.43 -17.55 -10.16
CA SER A 73 15.76 -16.11 -10.22
C SER A 73 15.17 -15.39 -11.43
N SER A 74 14.96 -16.06 -12.56
CA SER A 74 14.33 -15.45 -13.74
C SER A 74 12.86 -15.10 -13.52
N GLU A 75 12.08 -15.94 -12.85
CA GLU A 75 10.67 -15.65 -12.60
C GLU A 75 10.54 -14.58 -11.50
N ALA A 76 11.40 -14.62 -10.49
CA ALA A 76 11.49 -13.59 -9.46
C ALA A 76 11.76 -12.18 -10.03
N ILE A 77 12.69 -12.05 -11.00
CA ILE A 77 12.99 -10.78 -11.66
C ILE A 77 11.79 -10.27 -12.47
N LYS A 78 11.10 -11.17 -13.17
CA LYS A 78 9.92 -10.85 -13.98
C LYS A 78 8.76 -10.37 -13.11
N ASP A 79 8.52 -11.02 -11.98
CA ASP A 79 7.47 -10.61 -11.04
C ASP A 79 7.80 -9.26 -10.38
N LEU A 80 9.06 -9.03 -10.00
CA LEU A 80 9.50 -7.72 -9.52
C LEU A 80 9.31 -6.62 -10.57
N SER A 81 9.62 -6.91 -11.84
CA SER A 81 9.47 -5.95 -12.95
C SER A 81 8.01 -5.51 -13.12
N LYS A 82 7.04 -6.45 -13.02
CA LYS A 82 5.61 -6.11 -13.06
C LYS A 82 5.21 -5.16 -11.94
N ILE A 83 5.77 -5.36 -10.74
CA ILE A 83 5.46 -4.49 -9.60
C ILE A 83 6.05 -3.10 -9.83
N ILE A 84 7.30 -2.99 -10.28
CA ILE A 84 7.93 -1.70 -10.62
C ILE A 84 7.11 -0.94 -11.68
N ASP A 85 6.63 -1.63 -12.72
CA ASP A 85 5.76 -1.04 -13.75
C ASP A 85 4.42 -0.53 -13.21
N TYR A 86 3.91 -1.14 -12.14
CA TYR A 86 2.69 -0.66 -11.47
C TYR A 86 2.98 0.62 -10.67
N TYR A 87 4.09 0.66 -9.94
CA TYR A 87 4.48 1.83 -9.13
C TYR A 87 4.90 3.04 -9.97
N SER A 88 5.40 2.84 -11.20
CA SER A 88 5.79 3.95 -12.09
C SER A 88 4.59 4.71 -12.69
N ARG A 89 3.37 4.18 -12.55
CA ARG A 89 2.14 4.75 -13.12
C ARG A 89 1.29 5.53 -12.10
N ILE A 90 1.70 5.56 -10.84
CA ILE A 90 1.00 6.22 -9.70
C ILE A 90 1.65 7.56 -9.39
#